data_AF-A0A9E2X186-F1
#
_entry.id   AF-A0A9E2X186-F1
#
_cell.length_a   1.000
_cell.length_b   1.000
_cell.length_c   1.000
_cell.angle_alpha   90.00
_cell.angle_beta   90.00
_cell.angle_gamma   90.00
#
_symmetry.space_group_name_H-M   'P 1'
#
loop_
_entity.id
_entity.type
_entity.pdbx_description
1 polymer ?
#
loop_
_entity_poly.entity_id
_entity_poly.type
_entity_poly.pdbx_seq_one_letter_code
_entity_poly.pdbx_strand_id
1 'polypeptide(L)' 'IVLGRGVRVWDGLEGLDEDYDIEAVSSPGGVTHLTFDRKAA' A
#
# COMPACT_ATOMS: atom_id res chain seq x y z
N ILE A 1 -10.33 -8.66 2.30
CA ILE A 1 -10.33 -10.01 2.93
C ILE A 1 -9.90 -9.87 4.39
N VAL A 2 -10.36 -10.73 5.28
CA VAL A 2 -9.89 -10.79 6.67
C VAL A 2 -9.19 -12.13 6.87
N LEU A 3 -7.89 -12.11 7.21
CA LEU A 3 -7.04 -13.31 7.23
C LEU A 3 -7.03 -14.05 8.59
N GLY A 4 -7.39 -13.39 9.70
CA GLY A 4 -7.50 -13.99 11.05
C GLY A 4 -6.18 -14.36 11.75
N ARG A 5 -5.10 -14.62 11.01
CA ARG A 5 -3.72 -14.83 11.52
C ARG A 5 -2.69 -14.58 10.43
N GLY A 6 -1.43 -14.28 10.79
CA GLY A 6 -0.33 -14.08 9.84
C GLY A 6 0.73 -13.11 10.35
N VAL A 7 1.58 -12.65 9.44
CA VAL A 7 2.57 -11.60 9.69
C VAL A 7 2.02 -10.27 9.16
N ARG A 8 2.09 -9.21 9.97
CA ARG A 8 1.67 -7.86 9.57
C ARG A 8 2.78 -7.20 8.77
N VAL A 9 2.54 -6.99 7.48
CA VAL A 9 3.53 -6.38 6.57
C VAL A 9 3.50 -4.85 6.58
N TRP A 10 2.45 -4.25 7.14
CA TRP A 10 2.24 -2.80 7.21
C TRP A 10 2.53 -2.18 8.58
N ASP A 11 2.97 -2.99 9.55
CA ASP A 11 3.38 -2.47 10.86
C ASP A 11 4.60 -1.55 10.69
N GLY A 12 4.58 -0.36 11.30
CA GLY A 12 5.72 0.56 11.27
C GLY A 12 5.91 1.30 9.96
N LEU A 13 4.90 1.30 9.07
CA LEU A 13 4.91 2.01 7.79
C LEU A 13 3.93 3.19 7.79
N GLU A 14 3.68 3.79 8.94
CA GLU A 14 2.87 4.99 9.06
C GLU A 14 3.57 6.18 8.36
N GLY A 15 2.81 6.99 7.62
CA GLY A 15 3.34 8.18 6.93
C GLY A 15 4.02 7.91 5.58
N LEU A 16 3.83 6.73 4.96
CA LEU A 16 4.39 6.45 3.63
C LEU A 16 4.02 7.50 2.55
N ASP A 17 2.89 8.17 2.70
CA ASP A 17 2.44 9.25 1.81
C ASP A 17 3.29 10.53 1.93
N GLU A 18 4.09 10.68 2.98
CA GLU A 18 5.03 11.80 3.14
C GLU A 18 6.21 11.65 2.17
N ASP A 19 6.77 10.44 2.05
CA ASP A 19 7.98 10.13 1.27
C ASP A 19 7.69 9.60 -0.15
N TYR A 20 6.47 9.13 -0.40
CA TYR A 20 6.08 8.50 -1.67
C TYR A 20 4.85 9.14 -2.28
N ASP A 21 4.84 9.23 -3.61
CA ASP A 21 3.63 9.41 -4.40
C ASP A 21 2.98 8.02 -4.58
N ILE A 22 1.69 7.91 -4.25
CA ILE A 22 0.98 6.62 -4.20
C ILE A 22 -0.14 6.61 -5.23
N GLU A 23 -0.09 5.67 -6.17
CA GLU A 23 -1.17 5.40 -7.13
C GLU A 23 -1.96 4.15 -6.73
N ALA A 24 -3.29 4.24 -6.78
CA ALA A 24 -4.19 3.14 -6.48
C ALA A 24 -5.04 2.77 -7.71
N VAL A 25 -4.91 1.53 -8.18
CA VAL A 25 -5.69 1.00 -9.30
C VAL A 25 -6.53 -0.18 -8.85
N SER A 26 -7.86 -0.07 -8.95
CA SER A 26 -8.77 -1.17 -8.64
C SER A 26 -9.04 -2.02 -9.88
N SER A 27 -8.85 -3.34 -9.76
CA SER A 27 -9.10 -4.29 -10.84
C SER A 27 -10.53 -4.87 -10.77
N PRO A 28 -11.09 -5.35 -11.90
CA PRO A 28 -12.40 -6.04 -11.90
C PRO A 28 -12.46 -7.28 -11.01
N GLY A 29 -11.31 -7.87 -10.65
CA GLY A 29 -11.22 -9.00 -9.74
C GLY A 29 -11.35 -8.64 -8.25
N GLY A 30 -11.58 -7.37 -7.91
CA GLY A 30 -11.73 -6.90 -6.53
C GLY A 30 -10.40 -6.76 -5.78
N VAL A 31 -9.27 -6.76 -6.50
CA VAL A 31 -7.94 -6.47 -5.95
C VAL A 31 -7.57 -5.02 -6.29
N THR A 32 -7.06 -4.29 -5.30
CA THR A 32 -6.46 -2.97 -5.49
C THR A 32 -4.94 -3.11 -5.54
N HIS A 33 -4.33 -2.59 -6.61
CA HIS A 33 -2.89 -2.47 -6.77
C HIS A 33 -2.45 -1.11 -6.26
N LEU A 34 -1.41 -1.07 -5.44
CA LEU A 34 -0.77 0.16 -4.96
C LEU A 34 0.65 0.23 -5.54
N THR A 35 0.95 1.32 -6.25
CA THR A 35 2.29 1.65 -6.73
C THR A 35 2.83 2.81 -5.89
N PHE A 36 4.09 2.71 -5.46
CA PHE A 36 4.76 3.71 -4.63
C PHE A 36 5.97 4.22 -5.39
N ASP A 37 5.96 5.50 -5.73
CA ASP A 37 7.08 6.19 -6.35
C ASP A 37 7.72 7.11 -5.33
N ARG A 38 9.03 6.97 -5.13
CA ARG A 38 9.74 7.78 -4.12
C ARG A 38 9.80 9.22 -4.60
N LYS A 39 9.39 10.17 -3.76
CA LYS A 39 9.49 11.59 -4.08
C LYS A 39 10.95 11.99 -4.28
N ALA A 40 11.18 12.90 -5.23
CA ALA A 40 12.49 13.53 -5.39
C ALA A 40 12.77 14.45 -4.20
N ALA A 41 14.04 14.52 -3.79
CA ALA A 41 14.51 15.39 -2.71
C ALA A 41 14.51 16.87 -3.10
#